data_AF-A0A0T5NMJ8-F1
#
_entry.id   AF-A0A0T5NMJ8-F1
#
_cell.length_a   1.000
_cell.length_b   1.000
_cell.length_c   1.000
_cell.angle_alpha   90.00
_cell.angle_beta   90.00
_cell.angle_gamma   90.00
#
_symmetry.space_group_name_H-M   'P 1'
#
loop_
_entity.id
_entity.type
_entity.pdbx_description
1 polymer ?
#
loop_
_entity_poly.entity_id
_entity_poly.type
_entity_poly.pdbx_seq_one_letter_code
_entity_poly.pdbx_strand_id
1 'polypeptide(L)' 'MASVEAINRSLRIILLDDGKTYPITNWFDINGDDCDPDEAEFAVAGPDSNGKWYTIELGAYSFLGVH' A
#
# COMPACT_ATOMS: atom_id res chain seq x y z
N MET A 1 5.37 2.54 -15.85
CA MET A 1 5.21 3.17 -14.52
C MET A 1 5.41 2.07 -13.51
N ALA A 2 6.29 2.25 -12.53
CA ALA A 2 6.53 1.21 -11.53
C ALA A 2 5.25 0.94 -10.73
N SER A 3 4.91 -0.34 -10.60
CA SER A 3 3.74 -0.86 -9.90
C SER A 3 4.15 -1.53 -8.60
N VAL A 4 3.25 -1.54 -7.61
CA VAL A 4 3.48 -2.23 -6.33
C VAL A 4 3.27 -3.72 -6.56
N GLU A 5 4.29 -4.53 -6.32
CA GLU A 5 4.27 -5.98 -6.50
C GLU A 5 3.95 -6.72 -5.19
N ALA A 6 4.47 -6.23 -4.07
CA ALA A 6 4.24 -6.84 -2.76
C ALA A 6 4.31 -5.83 -1.61
N ILE A 7 3.75 -6.23 -0.47
CA ILE A 7 3.80 -5.50 0.79
C ILE A 7 4.37 -6.40 1.90
N ASN A 8 5.22 -5.84 2.76
CA ASN A 8 5.63 -6.45 4.01
C ASN A 8 5.16 -5.57 5.18
N ARG A 9 4.05 -5.95 5.81
CA ARG A 9 3.43 -5.20 6.91
C ARG A 9 4.34 -5.11 8.14
N SER A 10 5.04 -6.20 8.49
CA SER A 10 5.93 -6.23 9.65
C SER A 10 7.12 -5.28 9.51
N LEU A 11 7.68 -5.17 8.31
CA LEU A 11 8.77 -4.24 8.01
C LEU A 11 8.26 -2.85 7.58
N ARG A 12 6.95 -2.68 7.39
CA ARG A 12 6.31 -1.45 6.90
C ARG A 12 6.93 -0.95 5.59
N ILE A 13 7.09 -1.85 4.61
CA ILE A 13 7.63 -1.53 3.28
C ILE A 13 6.77 -2.10 2.15
N ILE A 14 6.83 -1.45 0.99
CA ILE A 14 6.39 -2.00 -0.29
C ILE A 14 7.58 -2.44 -1.14
N LEU A 15 7.36 -3.38 -2.05
CA LEU A 15 8.27 -3.79 -3.12
C LEU A 15 7.64 -3.40 -4.46
N LEU A 16 8.40 -2.72 -5.31
CA LEU A 16 8.00 -2.41 -6.68
C LEU A 16 8.50 -3.47 -7.68
N ASP A 17 7.89 -3.52 -8.85
CA ASP A 17 8.26 -4.37 -9.99
C ASP A 17 9.70 -4.18 -10.52
N ASP A 18 10.35 -3.06 -10.19
CA ASP A 18 11.75 -2.78 -10.48
C ASP A 18 12.71 -3.22 -9.36
N GLY A 19 12.20 -3.88 -8.33
CA GLY A 19 12.94 -4.40 -7.18
C GLY A 19 13.24 -3.39 -6.08
N LYS A 20 12.82 -2.13 -6.22
CA LYS A 20 13.01 -1.12 -5.18
C LYS A 20 11.97 -1.23 -4.07
N THR A 21 12.38 -0.86 -2.86
CA THR A 21 11.50 -0.81 -1.70
C THR A 21 11.31 0.60 -1.19
N TYR A 22 10.10 0.91 -0.73
CA TYR A 22 9.79 2.21 -0.12
C TYR A 22 9.03 2.02 1.19
N PRO A 23 9.24 2.90 2.19
CA PRO A 23 8.57 2.81 3.47
C PRO A 23 7.09 3.16 3.34
N ILE A 24 6.28 2.48 4.14
CA ILE A 24 4.88 2.84 4.39
C ILE A 24 4.86 3.86 5.52
N THR A 25 4.33 5.04 5.25
CA THR A 25 4.29 6.16 6.19
C THR A 25 2.98 6.25 6.94
N ASN A 26 1.89 5.78 6.34
CA ASN A 26 0.55 5.89 6.91
C ASN A 26 -0.26 4.61 6.69
N TRP A 27 -1.15 4.34 7.65
CA TRP A 27 -2.06 3.22 7.68
C TRP A 27 -3.44 3.77 8.05
N PHE A 28 -4.45 3.46 7.25
CA PHE A 28 -5.80 3.97 7.45
C PHE A 28 -6.80 2.82 7.53
N ASP A 29 -7.75 2.95 8.46
CA ASP A 29 -8.85 2.02 8.60
C ASP A 29 -9.90 2.22 7.48
N ILE A 30 -11.02 1.52 7.58
CA ILE A 30 -12.13 1.64 6.61
C ILE A 30 -12.76 3.04 6.55
N ASN A 31 -12.63 3.83 7.61
CA ASN A 31 -13.18 5.19 7.71
C ASN A 31 -12.19 6.26 7.23
N GLY A 32 -10.93 5.87 7.00
CA GLY A 32 -9.84 6.78 6.64
C GLY A 32 -9.10 7.37 7.84
N ASP A 33 -9.32 6.86 9.04
CA ASP A 33 -8.64 7.30 10.26
C ASP A 33 -7.31 6.55 10.44
N ASP A 34 -6.31 7.23 11.04
CA ASP A 34 -5.01 6.62 11.36
C ASP A 34 -5.22 5.40 12.27
N CYS A 35 -4.60 4.27 11.92
CA CYS A 35 -4.73 3.03 12.66
C CYS A 35 -3.42 2.24 12.72
N ASP A 36 -3.43 1.11 13.43
CA ASP A 36 -2.33 0.17 13.41
C ASP A 36 -2.33 -0.68 12.13
N PRO A 37 -1.15 -1.16 11.68
CA PRO A 37 -1.04 -1.90 10.43
C PRO A 37 -1.95 -3.11 10.31
N ASP A 38 -2.36 -3.73 11.42
CA ASP A 38 -3.21 -4.92 11.47
C ASP A 38 -4.70 -4.61 11.18
N GLU A 39 -5.14 -3.39 11.45
CA GLU A 39 -6.52 -2.90 11.24
C GLU A 39 -6.68 -2.14 9.92
N ALA A 40 -5.58 -1.89 9.22
CA ALA A 40 -5.55 -1.04 8.05
C ALA A 40 -6.22 -1.68 6.82
N GLU A 41 -7.12 -0.92 6.21
CA GLU A 41 -7.72 -1.19 4.90
C GLU A 41 -6.99 -0.46 3.78
N PHE A 42 -6.25 0.60 4.11
CA PHE A 42 -5.42 1.34 3.16
C PHE A 42 -4.04 1.65 3.75
N ALA A 43 -3.04 1.76 2.88
CA ALA A 43 -1.69 2.21 3.23
C ALA A 43 -1.16 3.22 2.21
N VAL A 44 -0.25 4.08 2.67
CA VAL A 44 0.46 5.02 1.80
C VAL A 44 1.96 4.84 1.97
N ALA A 45 2.67 4.70 0.84
CA ALA A 45 4.11 4.51 0.80
C ALA A 45 4.82 5.54 -0.09
N GLY A 46 6.06 5.84 0.25
CA GLY A 46 6.92 6.76 -0.49
C GLY A 46 7.38 7.98 0.32
N PRO A 47 7.70 9.10 -0.35
CA PRO A 47 7.74 9.23 -1.81
C PRO A 47 8.90 8.41 -2.43
N ASP A 48 8.78 8.06 -3.71
CA ASP A 48 9.91 7.51 -4.48
C ASP A 48 10.97 8.57 -4.80
N SER A 49 12.04 8.16 -5.49
CA SER A 49 13.10 9.08 -5.94
C SER A 49 12.62 10.20 -6.87
N ASN A 50 11.41 10.09 -7.42
CA ASN A 50 10.78 11.08 -8.30
C ASN A 50 9.68 11.88 -7.59
N GLY A 51 9.49 11.69 -6.28
CA GLY A 51 8.44 12.36 -5.50
C GLY A 51 7.07 11.70 -5.58
N LYS A 52 6.94 10.51 -6.20
CA LYS A 52 5.66 9.80 -6.36
C LYS A 52 5.28 9.07 -5.07
N TRP A 53 4.01 9.20 -4.70
CA TRP A 53 3.39 8.44 -3.61
C TRP A 53 2.59 7.25 -4.17
N TYR A 54 2.53 6.18 -3.38
CA TYR A 54 1.76 4.97 -3.68
C TYR A 54 0.68 4.78 -2.64
N THR A 55 -0.59 4.76 -3.07
CA THR A 55 -1.71 4.35 -2.24
C THR A 55 -1.99 2.88 -2.52
N ILE A 56 -2.06 2.07 -1.47
CA ILE A 56 -2.28 0.63 -1.53
C ILE A 56 -3.61 0.35 -0.81
N GLU A 57 -4.51 -0.34 -1.51
CA GLU A 57 -5.69 -0.94 -0.90
C GLU A 57 -5.30 -2.32 -0.34
N LEU A 58 -5.58 -2.55 0.94
CA LEU A 58 -5.23 -3.77 1.68
C LEU A 58 -6.44 -4.68 1.92
N GLY A 59 -7.64 -4.17 1.66
CA GLY A 59 -8.89 -4.87 1.90
C GLY A 59 -8.96 -6.23 1.20
N ALA A 60 -9.73 -7.14 1.79
CA ALA A 60 -9.75 -8.59 1.49
C ALA A 60 -10.22 -8.98 0.06
N TYR A 61 -10.69 -8.01 -0.73
CA TYR A 61 -11.29 -8.06 -2.07
C TYR A 61 -12.53 -8.94 -2.32
N SER A 62 -13.33 -8.52 -3.30
CA SER A 62 -14.01 -9.44 -4.22
C SER A 62 -14.01 -8.86 -5.65
N PHE A 63 -13.48 -9.63 -6.60
CA PHE A 63 -13.64 -9.37 -8.03
C PHE A 63 -15.07 -9.73 -8.47
N LEU A 64 -15.77 -8.77 -9.09
CA LEU A 64 -17.01 -9.04 -9.81
C LEU A 64 -16.73 -8.87 -11.31
N GLY A 65 -16.63 -9.99 -12.03
CA GLY A 65 -16.67 -9.97 -13.49
C GLY A 65 -18.09 -9.64 -13.92
N VAL A 66 -18.28 -8.53 -14.63
CA VAL A 66 -19.56 -8.22 -15.28
C VAL A 66 -19.30 -8.11 -16.78
N HIS A 67 -19.99 -8.99 -17.52
CA HIS A 67 -19.99 -9.07 -18.98
C HIS A 67 -20.61 -7.83 -19.63
#